data_AF-A0A501WN37-F1
#
_entry.id   AF-A0A501WN37-F1
#
_cell.length_a   1.000
_cell.length_b   1.000
_cell.length_c   1.000
_cell.angle_alpha   90.00
_cell.angle_beta   90.00
_cell.angle_gamma   90.00
#
_symmetry.space_group_name_H-M   'P 1'
#
loop_
_entity.id
_entity.type
_entity.pdbx_description
1 polymer ?
#
loop_
_entity_poly.entity_id
_entity_poly.type
_entity_poly.pdbx_seq_one_letter_code
_entity_poly.pdbx_strand_id
1 'polypeptide(L)'
;MTTYQYIQFSAENGVGHLRLNRPEKKNAINDALCLEIEHAFINLPEDVNVIVLSGAGPEFCAGLDLAEHKAREPFEVVKHSRMWHRVFGHIRNSGIPVVAAMQGAVIGGGLELAICAHVRVTEKGTFYRLPEGRHGIFVGGGASVNVARVIGTSRMTEMMLTGRDVDAEEGYRIGLGHYVVENGEALAKAQEIAAGIAKNSKYSNWAMSTGLARISSMAAEEGLYTESLICGITQTSDEVKARIDAFLNRKKNQ
;
A
#
# COMPACT_ATOMS: atom_id res chain seq x y z
N MET A 1 -12.26 3.98 -22.73
CA MET A 1 -11.57 4.35 -21.48
C MET A 1 -12.56 4.23 -20.35
N THR A 2 -12.29 3.39 -19.35
CA THR A 2 -13.13 3.32 -18.16
C THR A 2 -13.04 4.65 -17.42
N THR A 3 -14.18 5.29 -17.20
CA THR A 3 -14.24 6.54 -16.43
C THR A 3 -14.57 6.18 -14.99
N TYR A 4 -13.68 6.56 -14.08
CA TYR A 4 -13.85 6.36 -12.64
C TYR A 4 -14.46 7.61 -12.02
N GLN A 5 -15.32 7.43 -11.02
CA GLN A 5 -15.94 8.53 -10.29
C GLN A 5 -15.07 8.98 -9.11
N TYR A 6 -14.46 8.03 -8.40
CA TYR A 6 -13.81 8.26 -7.10
C TYR A 6 -12.31 8.02 -7.10
N ILE A 7 -11.75 7.53 -8.21
CA ILE A 7 -10.30 7.51 -8.45
C ILE A 7 -9.96 8.21 -9.77
N GLN A 8 -8.70 8.60 -9.91
CA GLN A 8 -8.06 8.95 -11.17
C GLN A 8 -6.92 7.97 -11.40
N PHE A 9 -6.78 7.47 -12.64
CA PHE A 9 -5.68 6.58 -13.01
C PHE A 9 -5.00 7.08 -14.27
N SER A 10 -3.67 7.09 -14.25
CA SER A 10 -2.82 7.33 -15.42
C SER A 10 -1.61 6.40 -15.37
N ALA A 11 -0.97 6.17 -16.51
CA ALA A 11 0.24 5.35 -16.57
C ALA A 11 1.22 5.96 -17.57
N GLU A 12 2.48 6.07 -17.17
CA GLU A 12 3.56 6.58 -18.01
C GLU A 12 4.89 5.93 -17.61
N ASN A 13 5.71 5.55 -18.58
CA ASN A 13 7.07 5.01 -18.34
C ASN A 13 7.09 3.82 -17.35
N GLY A 14 6.07 2.96 -17.40
CA GLY A 14 5.90 1.81 -16.50
C GLY A 14 5.50 2.16 -15.06
N VAL A 15 5.15 3.41 -14.78
CA VAL A 15 4.63 3.88 -13.49
C VAL A 15 3.15 4.21 -13.64
N GLY A 16 2.30 3.46 -12.94
CA GLY A 16 0.89 3.81 -12.76
C GLY A 16 0.73 4.83 -11.64
N HIS A 17 -0.21 5.76 -11.76
CA HIS A 17 -0.59 6.69 -10.69
C HIS A 17 -2.08 6.52 -10.42
N LEU A 18 -2.40 5.93 -9.26
CA LEU A 18 -3.75 5.81 -8.75
C LEU A 18 -3.96 6.89 -7.67
N ARG A 19 -4.86 7.83 -7.94
CA ARG A 19 -5.18 8.93 -7.04
C ARG A 19 -6.61 8.82 -6.55
N LEU A 20 -6.81 8.74 -5.24
CA LEU A 20 -8.13 8.86 -4.62
C LEU A 20 -8.67 10.27 -4.91
N ASN A 21 -9.93 10.36 -5.31
CA ASN A 21 -10.53 11.58 -5.84
C ASN A 21 -11.89 11.86 -5.21
N ARG A 22 -11.92 11.98 -3.87
CA ARG A 22 -13.07 12.48 -3.09
C ARG A 22 -12.62 13.56 -2.09
N PRO A 23 -11.90 14.62 -2.53
CA PRO A 23 -11.29 15.59 -1.61
C PRO A 23 -12.32 16.29 -0.71
N GLU A 24 -13.54 16.50 -1.20
CA GLU A 24 -14.66 17.07 -0.45
C GLU A 24 -15.13 16.21 0.73
N LYS A 25 -14.83 14.91 0.68
CA LYS A 25 -15.04 13.93 1.76
C LYS A 25 -13.73 13.48 2.39
N LYS A 26 -12.63 14.21 2.19
CA LYS A 26 -11.30 13.84 2.69
C LYS A 26 -10.86 12.43 2.25
N ASN A 27 -11.22 12.07 1.02
CA ASN A 27 -11.00 10.75 0.43
C ASN A 27 -11.56 9.59 1.27
N ALA A 28 -12.65 9.81 2.01
CA ALA A 28 -13.30 8.77 2.77
C ALA A 28 -13.74 7.60 1.86
N ILE A 29 -13.63 6.39 2.37
CA ILE A 29 -13.85 5.14 1.66
C ILE A 29 -15.31 4.74 1.76
N ASN A 30 -15.92 4.56 0.60
CA ASN A 30 -17.21 3.89 0.44
C ASN A 30 -17.05 2.65 -0.47
N ASP A 31 -18.14 1.90 -0.65
CA ASP A 31 -18.11 0.64 -1.40
C ASP A 31 -17.72 0.86 -2.86
N ALA A 32 -18.17 1.95 -3.48
CA ALA A 32 -17.86 2.27 -4.86
C ALA A 32 -16.37 2.58 -5.05
N LEU A 33 -15.75 3.37 -4.16
CA LEU A 33 -14.30 3.63 -4.19
C LEU A 33 -13.50 2.32 -4.10
N CYS A 34 -13.89 1.41 -3.18
CA CYS A 34 -13.26 0.10 -3.07
C CYS A 34 -13.33 -0.71 -4.38
N LEU A 35 -14.51 -0.77 -4.99
CA LEU A 35 -14.71 -1.53 -6.23
C LEU A 35 -13.98 -0.88 -7.43
N GLU A 36 -13.85 0.45 -7.47
CA GLU A 36 -13.05 1.12 -8.49
C GLU A 36 -11.56 0.82 -8.34
N ILE A 37 -11.04 0.78 -7.11
CA ILE A 37 -9.65 0.36 -6.83
C ILE A 37 -9.43 -1.08 -7.31
N GLU A 38 -10.33 -2.01 -6.96
CA GLU A 38 -10.26 -3.40 -7.42
C GLU A 38 -10.28 -3.48 -8.95
N HIS A 39 -11.19 -2.77 -9.60
CA HIS A 39 -11.26 -2.72 -11.06
C HIS A 39 -9.95 -2.19 -11.67
N ALA A 40 -9.35 -1.13 -11.10
CA ALA A 40 -8.09 -0.58 -11.57
C ALA A 40 -6.96 -1.60 -11.49
N PHE A 41 -6.83 -2.33 -10.37
CA PHE A 41 -5.78 -3.35 -10.21
C PHE A 41 -5.98 -4.58 -11.11
N ILE A 42 -7.22 -4.98 -11.38
CA ILE A 42 -7.52 -6.10 -12.28
C ILE A 42 -7.24 -5.76 -13.75
N ASN A 43 -7.38 -4.49 -14.13
CA ASN A 43 -7.28 -4.02 -15.52
C ASN A 43 -6.06 -3.10 -15.75
N LEU A 44 -4.95 -3.36 -15.04
CA LEU A 44 -3.73 -2.57 -15.23
C LEU A 44 -3.15 -2.78 -16.64
N PRO A 45 -2.64 -1.71 -17.29
CA PRO A 45 -1.85 -1.87 -18.51
C PRO A 45 -0.65 -2.79 -18.28
N GLU A 46 -0.32 -3.62 -19.28
CA GLU A 46 0.75 -4.63 -19.16
C GLU A 46 2.13 -4.03 -18.86
N ASP A 47 2.37 -2.78 -19.25
CA ASP A 47 3.63 -2.07 -19.08
C ASP A 47 3.80 -1.47 -17.67
N VAL A 48 2.75 -1.41 -16.85
CA VAL A 48 2.81 -0.91 -15.47
C VAL A 48 3.57 -1.91 -14.57
N ASN A 49 4.67 -1.45 -14.00
CA ASN A 49 5.57 -2.24 -13.15
C ASN A 49 5.56 -1.80 -11.68
N VAL A 50 4.96 -0.64 -11.39
CA VAL A 50 4.86 -0.05 -10.06
C VAL A 50 3.71 0.96 -10.07
N ILE A 51 3.05 1.13 -8.93
CA ILE A 51 1.97 2.11 -8.76
C ILE A 51 2.34 3.12 -7.68
N VAL A 52 2.12 4.41 -7.96
CA VAL A 52 2.04 5.46 -6.94
C VAL A 52 0.58 5.58 -6.50
N LEU A 53 0.32 5.44 -5.20
CA LEU A 53 -0.98 5.65 -4.58
C LEU A 53 -0.98 7.00 -3.85
N SER A 54 -1.96 7.86 -4.09
CA SER A 54 -2.04 9.18 -3.43
C SER A 54 -3.48 9.64 -3.21
N GLY A 55 -3.69 10.63 -2.34
CA GLY A 55 -4.98 11.29 -2.15
C GLY A 55 -5.06 12.65 -2.87
N ALA A 56 -6.22 13.00 -3.40
CA ALA A 56 -6.52 14.36 -3.86
C ALA A 56 -6.84 15.29 -2.67
N GLY A 57 -6.41 16.54 -2.75
CA GLY A 57 -6.65 17.53 -1.70
C GLY A 57 -5.73 17.36 -0.48
N PRO A 58 -6.10 17.94 0.67
CA PRO A 58 -5.20 18.08 1.82
C PRO A 58 -4.99 16.79 2.63
N GLU A 59 -5.83 15.78 2.43
CA GLU A 59 -5.81 14.55 3.22
C GLU A 59 -5.53 13.35 2.30
N PHE A 60 -4.76 12.38 2.79
CA PHE A 60 -4.61 11.11 2.10
C PHE A 60 -5.94 10.34 2.09
N CYS A 61 -6.45 9.98 3.28
CA CYS A 61 -7.71 9.28 3.44
C CYS A 61 -8.19 9.29 4.90
N ALA A 62 -9.40 9.83 5.14
CA ALA A 62 -10.02 9.90 6.46
C ALA A 62 -10.67 8.60 6.95
N GLY A 63 -10.56 7.49 6.21
CA GLY A 63 -11.13 6.20 6.57
C GLY A 63 -12.54 5.98 6.06
N LEU A 64 -13.34 5.19 6.76
CA LEU A 64 -14.70 4.84 6.35
C LEU A 64 -15.59 6.09 6.26
N ASP A 65 -16.37 6.19 5.18
CA ASP A 65 -17.40 7.22 5.05
C ASP A 65 -18.58 6.92 6.00
N LEU A 66 -18.56 7.53 7.18
CA LEU A 66 -19.59 7.35 8.19
C LEU A 66 -20.97 7.87 7.75
N ALA A 67 -21.04 8.80 6.79
CA ALA A 67 -22.31 9.30 6.27
C ALA A 67 -23.00 8.26 5.36
N GLU A 68 -22.22 7.38 4.73
CA GLU A 68 -22.71 6.27 3.92
C GLU A 68 -22.75 4.94 4.70
N HIS A 69 -22.47 4.98 6.00
CA HIS A 69 -22.56 3.81 6.86
C HIS A 69 -24.01 3.32 6.93
N LYS A 70 -24.22 2.06 6.54
CA LYS A 70 -25.52 1.39 6.61
C LYS A 70 -25.53 0.42 7.78
N ALA A 71 -26.63 0.42 8.55
CA ALA A 71 -26.92 -0.68 9.46
C ALA A 71 -27.01 -1.97 8.63
N ARG A 72 -26.25 -2.99 9.03
CA ARG A 72 -26.17 -4.29 8.38
C ARG A 72 -26.36 -5.37 9.43
N GLU A 73 -27.05 -6.43 9.07
CA GLU A 73 -27.10 -7.65 9.88
C GLU A 73 -25.68 -8.25 10.01
N PRO A 74 -25.38 -8.98 11.09
CA PRO A 74 -24.01 -9.45 11.38
C PRO A 74 -23.34 -10.18 10.21
N PHE A 75 -24.07 -11.03 9.49
CA PHE A 75 -23.52 -11.76 8.35
C PHE A 75 -23.18 -10.86 7.15
N GLU A 76 -23.97 -9.79 6.93
CA GLU A 76 -23.69 -8.81 5.89
C GLU A 76 -22.49 -7.92 6.25
N VAL A 77 -22.26 -7.64 7.55
CA VAL A 77 -21.02 -7.00 8.03
C VAL A 77 -19.80 -7.87 7.70
N VAL A 78 -19.89 -9.19 7.92
CA VAL A 78 -18.80 -10.12 7.57
C VAL A 78 -18.51 -10.09 6.08
N LYS A 79 -19.53 -10.16 5.21
CA LYS A 79 -19.35 -10.07 3.76
C LYS A 79 -18.74 -8.73 3.33
N HIS A 80 -19.20 -7.64 3.93
CA HIS A 80 -18.71 -6.29 3.66
C HIS A 80 -17.22 -6.14 4.02
N SER A 81 -16.82 -6.60 5.21
CA SER A 81 -15.40 -6.67 5.61
C SER A 81 -14.57 -7.57 4.69
N ARG A 82 -15.10 -8.74 4.28
CA ARG A 82 -14.41 -9.63 3.33
C ARG A 82 -14.25 -9.01 1.94
N MET A 83 -15.17 -8.15 1.51
CA MET A 83 -15.01 -7.36 0.28
C MET A 83 -13.82 -6.41 0.41
N TRP A 84 -13.69 -5.67 1.51
CA TRP A 84 -12.54 -4.79 1.74
C TRP A 84 -11.22 -5.57 1.76
N HIS A 85 -11.18 -6.72 2.45
CA HIS A 85 -10.00 -7.59 2.47
C HIS A 85 -9.58 -8.05 1.06
N ARG A 86 -10.55 -8.39 0.20
CA ARG A 86 -10.28 -8.78 -1.20
C ARG A 86 -9.70 -7.61 -1.98
N VAL A 87 -10.35 -6.45 -1.92
CA VAL A 87 -9.93 -5.22 -2.61
C VAL A 87 -8.52 -4.81 -2.21
N PHE A 88 -8.26 -4.64 -0.92
CA PHE A 88 -6.92 -4.27 -0.42
C PHE A 88 -5.89 -5.38 -0.63
N GLY A 89 -6.36 -6.62 -0.73
CA GLY A 89 -5.56 -7.77 -1.14
C GLY A 89 -4.97 -7.61 -2.55
N HIS A 90 -5.66 -6.94 -3.48
CA HIS A 90 -5.11 -6.64 -4.82
C HIS A 90 -3.93 -5.65 -4.75
N ILE A 91 -3.93 -4.72 -3.80
CA ILE A 91 -2.80 -3.80 -3.60
C ILE A 91 -1.59 -4.55 -3.08
N ARG A 92 -1.79 -5.34 -2.02
CA ARG A 92 -0.70 -6.03 -1.31
C ARG A 92 -0.14 -7.24 -2.07
N ASN A 93 -0.97 -7.95 -2.84
CA ASN A 93 -0.63 -9.27 -3.37
C ASN A 93 -0.64 -9.35 -4.91
N SER A 94 -0.83 -8.24 -5.63
CA SER A 94 -0.83 -8.24 -7.11
C SER A 94 0.51 -8.62 -7.73
N GLY A 95 1.62 -8.49 -6.98
CA GLY A 95 2.96 -8.59 -7.55
C GLY A 95 3.47 -7.31 -8.19
N ILE A 96 2.68 -6.23 -8.10
CA ILE A 96 3.06 -4.89 -8.56
C ILE A 96 3.35 -4.06 -7.31
N PRO A 97 4.60 -3.60 -7.11
CA PRO A 97 4.95 -2.70 -6.02
C PRO A 97 4.08 -1.45 -6.00
N VAL A 98 3.83 -0.94 -4.79
CA VAL A 98 2.97 0.22 -4.56
C VAL A 98 3.67 1.16 -3.60
N VAL A 99 3.81 2.42 -4.00
CA VAL A 99 4.40 3.49 -3.20
C VAL A 99 3.29 4.47 -2.84
N ALA A 100 2.92 4.54 -1.56
CA ALA A 100 1.93 5.50 -1.08
C ALA A 100 2.59 6.86 -0.77
N ALA A 101 2.02 7.94 -1.30
CA ALA A 101 2.29 9.31 -0.92
C ALA A 101 1.19 9.80 0.02
N MET A 102 1.55 10.10 1.27
CA MET A 102 0.59 10.38 2.33
C MET A 102 0.79 11.77 2.91
N GLN A 103 -0.27 12.55 2.91
CA GLN A 103 -0.38 13.87 3.53
C GLN A 103 -1.59 13.92 4.47
N GLY A 104 -1.55 14.80 5.48
CA GLY A 104 -2.68 15.05 6.37
C GLY A 104 -3.21 13.77 7.07
N ALA A 105 -4.52 13.54 7.00
CA ALA A 105 -5.18 12.43 7.67
C ALA A 105 -4.93 11.09 6.98
N VAL A 106 -4.39 10.13 7.75
CA VAL A 106 -4.29 8.70 7.41
C VAL A 106 -4.99 7.90 8.52
N ILE A 107 -6.31 7.79 8.44
CA ILE A 107 -7.15 7.38 9.58
C ILE A 107 -7.94 6.11 9.27
N GLY A 108 -8.01 5.17 10.22
CA GLY A 108 -8.87 3.99 10.16
C GLY A 108 -8.70 3.22 8.85
N GLY A 109 -9.77 3.10 8.07
CA GLY A 109 -9.73 2.52 6.72
C GLY A 109 -8.68 3.11 5.77
N GLY A 110 -8.32 4.39 5.95
CA GLY A 110 -7.25 5.05 5.19
C GLY A 110 -5.87 4.56 5.58
N LEU A 111 -5.66 4.26 6.87
CA LEU A 111 -4.47 3.56 7.34
C LEU A 111 -4.45 2.09 6.88
N GLU A 112 -5.61 1.42 6.88
CA GLU A 112 -5.75 0.06 6.33
C GLU A 112 -5.39 0.00 4.84
N LEU A 113 -5.78 1.01 4.07
CA LEU A 113 -5.40 1.16 2.68
C LEU A 113 -3.90 1.47 2.53
N ALA A 114 -3.38 2.44 3.28
CA ALA A 114 -1.98 2.86 3.20
C ALA A 114 -1.01 1.72 3.54
N ILE A 115 -1.31 0.92 4.56
CA ILE A 115 -0.41 -0.15 5.01
C ILE A 115 -0.31 -1.31 4.02
N CYS A 116 -1.26 -1.41 3.08
CA CYS A 116 -1.17 -2.35 1.97
C CYS A 116 -0.14 -1.94 0.91
N ALA A 117 0.28 -0.66 0.89
CA ALA A 117 1.38 -0.22 0.05
C ALA A 117 2.73 -0.73 0.58
N HIS A 118 3.60 -1.09 -0.35
CA HIS A 118 4.91 -1.68 -0.08
C HIS A 118 5.91 -0.63 0.44
N VAL A 119 5.82 0.60 -0.08
CA VAL A 119 6.58 1.76 0.39
C VAL A 119 5.60 2.88 0.75
N ARG A 120 5.93 3.68 1.77
CA ARG A 120 5.07 4.71 2.33
C ARG A 120 5.90 5.95 2.61
N VAL A 121 5.62 7.03 1.90
CA VAL A 121 6.22 8.35 2.06
C VAL A 121 5.21 9.22 2.78
N THR A 122 5.62 9.85 3.87
CA THR A 122 4.76 10.71 4.68
C THR A 122 5.28 12.14 4.68
N GLU A 123 4.37 13.11 4.56
CA GLU A 123 4.69 14.51 4.84
C GLU A 123 4.74 14.75 6.35
N LYS A 124 5.45 15.81 6.80
CA LYS A 124 5.54 16.19 8.21
C LYS A 124 4.19 16.50 8.86
N GLY A 125 3.25 17.03 8.08
CA GLY A 125 1.89 17.37 8.52
C GLY A 125 0.95 16.16 8.62
N THR A 126 1.43 14.96 8.28
CA THR A 126 0.62 13.74 8.35
C THR A 126 0.43 13.28 9.80
N PHE A 127 -0.75 12.74 10.08
CA PHE A 127 -1.01 12.02 11.31
C PHE A 127 -1.80 10.74 11.05
N TYR A 128 -1.55 9.73 11.89
CA TYR A 128 -2.17 8.42 11.84
C TYR A 128 -3.08 8.23 13.06
N ARG A 129 -4.22 7.58 12.86
CA ARG A 129 -5.17 7.29 13.94
C ARG A 129 -6.00 6.04 13.65
N LEU A 130 -6.32 5.28 14.69
CA LEU A 130 -7.32 4.20 14.68
C LEU A 130 -8.45 4.55 15.67
N PRO A 131 -9.46 5.36 15.26
CA PRO A 131 -10.49 5.88 16.16
C PRO A 131 -11.70 4.94 16.35
N GLU A 132 -11.69 3.73 15.78
CA GLU A 132 -12.81 2.78 15.75
C GLU A 132 -13.43 2.54 17.13
N GLY A 133 -12.60 2.45 18.17
CA GLY A 133 -13.05 2.25 19.55
C GLY A 133 -13.99 3.36 20.05
N ARG A 134 -13.83 4.60 19.57
CA ARG A 134 -14.73 5.73 19.93
C ARG A 134 -16.14 5.56 19.38
N HIS A 135 -16.31 4.74 18.35
CA HIS A 135 -17.59 4.42 17.75
C HIS A 135 -18.13 3.06 18.17
N GLY A 136 -17.46 2.38 19.11
CA GLY A 136 -17.85 1.03 19.56
C GLY A 136 -17.69 -0.05 18.49
N ILE A 137 -16.84 0.20 17.49
CA ILE A 137 -16.56 -0.74 16.39
C ILE A 137 -15.11 -1.22 16.44
N PHE A 138 -14.82 -2.28 15.69
CA PHE A 138 -13.48 -2.79 15.47
C PHE A 138 -13.04 -2.53 14.02
N VAL A 139 -11.74 -2.66 13.76
CA VAL A 139 -11.17 -2.59 12.40
C VAL A 139 -11.69 -3.73 11.53
N GLY A 140 -11.93 -3.46 10.24
CA GLY A 140 -12.60 -4.40 9.34
C GLY A 140 -12.02 -4.48 7.92
N GLY A 141 -11.03 -3.64 7.59
CA GLY A 141 -10.29 -3.65 6.32
C GLY A 141 -8.95 -4.37 6.40
N GLY A 142 -8.57 -4.92 7.56
CA GLY A 142 -7.37 -5.74 7.75
C GLY A 142 -6.29 -5.13 8.63
N ALA A 143 -6.56 -4.02 9.35
CA ALA A 143 -5.56 -3.40 10.22
C ALA A 143 -4.99 -4.38 11.25
N SER A 144 -5.86 -5.22 11.84
CA SER A 144 -5.50 -6.19 12.90
C SER A 144 -4.45 -7.21 12.45
N VAL A 145 -4.29 -7.40 11.14
CA VAL A 145 -3.21 -8.20 10.56
C VAL A 145 -2.08 -7.30 10.07
N ASN A 146 -2.41 -6.30 9.25
CA ASN A 146 -1.41 -5.61 8.44
C ASN A 146 -0.71 -4.49 9.22
N VAL A 147 -1.45 -3.69 9.99
CA VAL A 147 -0.87 -2.67 10.87
C VAL A 147 -0.16 -3.35 12.04
N ALA A 148 -0.76 -4.36 12.66
CA ALA A 148 -0.15 -5.10 13.76
C ALA A 148 1.18 -5.77 13.38
N ARG A 149 1.34 -6.25 12.14
CA ARG A 149 2.63 -6.79 11.64
C ARG A 149 3.72 -5.73 11.52
N VAL A 150 3.36 -4.46 11.37
CA VAL A 150 4.30 -3.35 11.22
C VAL A 150 4.69 -2.76 12.56
N ILE A 151 3.70 -2.42 13.40
CA ILE A 151 3.94 -1.70 14.65
C ILE A 151 3.87 -2.58 15.92
N GLY A 152 3.52 -3.85 15.75
CA GLY A 152 3.24 -4.78 16.85
C GLY A 152 1.84 -4.61 17.44
N THR A 153 1.25 -5.71 17.92
CA THR A 153 -0.10 -5.71 18.53
C THR A 153 -0.19 -4.78 19.72
N SER A 154 0.85 -4.69 20.57
CA SER A 154 0.83 -3.82 21.76
C SER A 154 0.66 -2.34 21.40
N ARG A 155 1.42 -1.84 20.42
CA ARG A 155 1.30 -0.45 19.96
C ARG A 155 -0.05 -0.19 19.30
N MET A 156 -0.51 -1.12 18.47
CA MET A 156 -1.81 -0.99 17.81
C MET A 156 -2.95 -0.96 18.83
N THR A 157 -2.93 -1.82 19.86
CA THR A 157 -3.90 -1.82 20.95
C THR A 157 -3.93 -0.48 21.67
N GLU A 158 -2.77 0.09 21.99
CA GLU A 158 -2.69 1.43 22.60
C GLU A 158 -3.37 2.48 21.71
N MET A 159 -3.00 2.55 20.43
CA MET A 159 -3.62 3.50 19.49
C MET A 159 -5.13 3.35 19.40
N MET A 160 -5.65 2.11 19.41
CA MET A 160 -7.10 1.84 19.33
C MET A 160 -7.84 2.21 20.62
N LEU A 161 -7.25 1.94 21.80
CA LEU A 161 -7.85 2.24 23.09
C LEU A 161 -7.87 3.74 23.38
N THR A 162 -6.82 4.47 23.01
CA THR A 162 -6.70 5.92 23.25
C THR A 162 -7.32 6.74 22.12
N GLY A 163 -7.33 6.20 20.89
CA GLY A 163 -7.69 6.92 19.68
C GLY A 163 -6.81 8.16 19.45
N ARG A 164 -5.58 8.17 19.99
CA ARG A 164 -4.66 9.31 19.88
C ARG A 164 -4.11 9.47 18.48
N ASP A 165 -3.58 10.65 18.21
CA ASP A 165 -2.75 10.88 17.04
C ASP A 165 -1.35 10.33 17.24
N VAL A 166 -0.84 9.73 16.16
CA VAL A 166 0.58 9.45 15.94
C VAL A 166 1.01 10.39 14.82
N ASP A 167 1.93 11.30 15.12
CA ASP A 167 2.44 12.24 14.12
C ASP A 167 3.37 11.55 13.09
N ALA A 168 3.80 12.27 12.07
CA ALA A 168 4.66 11.76 11.00
C ALA A 168 5.99 11.17 11.53
N GLU A 169 6.61 11.82 12.52
CA GLU A 169 7.90 11.43 13.08
C GLU A 169 7.79 10.18 13.96
N GLU A 170 6.77 10.11 14.82
CA GLU A 170 6.47 8.89 15.55
C GLU A 170 6.07 7.76 14.60
N GLY A 171 5.24 8.06 13.60
CA GLY A 171 4.82 7.11 12.57
C GLY A 171 6.01 6.51 11.82
N TYR A 172 7.03 7.32 11.50
CA TYR A 172 8.30 6.83 10.96
C TYR A 172 9.03 5.92 11.95
N ARG A 173 9.21 6.35 13.21
CA ARG A 173 9.92 5.55 14.23
C ARG A 173 9.29 4.18 14.49
N ILE A 174 7.97 4.07 14.41
CA ILE A 174 7.25 2.80 14.64
C ILE A 174 6.98 2.02 13.34
N GLY A 175 7.30 2.56 12.16
CA GLY A 175 7.22 1.85 10.87
C GLY A 175 5.96 2.12 10.01
N LEU A 176 5.05 3.00 10.45
CA LEU A 176 3.89 3.42 9.66
C LEU A 176 4.31 4.18 8.38
N GLY A 177 5.42 4.92 8.41
CA GLY A 177 6.07 5.52 7.25
C GLY A 177 7.50 5.02 7.07
N HIS A 178 7.99 4.97 5.83
CA HIS A 178 9.39 4.65 5.52
C HIS A 178 10.25 5.90 5.28
N TYR A 179 9.61 7.01 4.87
CA TYR A 179 10.26 8.28 4.58
C TYR A 179 9.40 9.42 5.13
N VAL A 180 10.02 10.43 5.75
CA VAL A 180 9.39 11.70 6.11
C VAL A 180 9.96 12.78 5.20
N VAL A 181 9.09 13.60 4.61
CA VAL A 181 9.45 14.73 3.72
C VAL A 181 8.71 16.00 4.13
N GLU A 182 9.11 17.16 3.58
CA GLU A 182 8.37 18.40 3.83
C GLU A 182 6.94 18.33 3.24
N ASN A 183 6.06 19.20 3.74
CA ASN A 183 4.68 19.28 3.24
C ASN A 183 4.68 19.70 1.76
N GLY A 184 3.90 18.99 0.95
CA GLY A 184 3.85 19.12 -0.51
C GLY A 184 4.83 18.25 -1.29
N GLU A 185 5.71 17.49 -0.64
CA GLU A 185 6.77 16.72 -1.32
C GLU A 185 6.51 15.21 -1.43
N ALA A 186 5.47 14.67 -0.76
CA ALA A 186 5.29 13.21 -0.70
C ALA A 186 5.04 12.59 -2.08
N LEU A 187 4.26 13.25 -2.94
CA LEU A 187 3.98 12.75 -4.29
C LEU A 187 5.24 12.71 -5.16
N ALA A 188 6.02 13.80 -5.15
CA ALA A 188 7.26 13.88 -5.92
C ALA A 188 8.26 12.81 -5.45
N LYS A 189 8.41 12.63 -4.14
CA LYS A 189 9.28 11.58 -3.59
C LYS A 189 8.78 10.17 -3.90
N ALA A 190 7.47 9.94 -3.86
CA ALA A 190 6.89 8.65 -4.24
C ALA A 190 7.12 8.33 -5.73
N GLN A 191 7.00 9.32 -6.61
CA GLN A 191 7.30 9.19 -8.04
C GLN A 191 8.79 8.90 -8.29
N GLU A 192 9.70 9.57 -7.58
CA GLU A 192 11.14 9.29 -7.63
C GLU A 192 11.45 7.83 -7.27
N ILE A 193 10.88 7.36 -6.14
CA ILE A 193 11.04 5.98 -5.69
C ILE A 193 10.44 5.00 -6.71
N ALA A 194 9.23 5.28 -7.22
CA ALA A 194 8.59 4.45 -8.22
C ALA A 194 9.40 4.37 -9.52
N ALA A 195 9.96 5.49 -10.00
CA ALA A 195 10.83 5.49 -11.18
C ALA A 195 12.11 4.66 -10.97
N GLY A 196 12.62 4.58 -9.73
CA GLY A 196 13.68 3.65 -9.36
C GLY A 196 13.22 2.18 -9.44
N ILE A 197 12.09 1.86 -8.81
CA ILE A 197 11.50 0.51 -8.79
C ILE A 197 11.14 0.02 -10.20
N ALA A 198 10.69 0.92 -11.10
CA ALA A 198 10.34 0.61 -12.48
C ALA A 198 11.54 0.08 -13.30
N LYS A 199 12.78 0.34 -12.87
CA LYS A 199 14.00 -0.18 -13.51
C LYS A 199 14.33 -1.62 -13.11
N ASN A 200 13.72 -2.15 -12.06
CA ASN A 200 13.89 -3.55 -11.66
C ASN A 200 13.24 -4.49 -12.69
N SER A 201 13.63 -5.76 -12.66
CA SER A 201 12.90 -6.80 -13.40
C SER A 201 11.49 -6.93 -12.82
N LYS A 202 10.48 -7.16 -13.68
CA LYS A 202 9.10 -7.44 -13.22
C LYS A 202 9.06 -8.65 -12.29
N TYR A 203 9.87 -9.68 -12.57
CA TYR A 203 9.95 -10.88 -11.74
C TYR A 203 10.53 -10.59 -10.36
N SER A 204 11.59 -9.77 -10.27
CA SER A 204 12.16 -9.37 -8.98
C SER A 204 11.16 -8.55 -8.17
N ASN A 205 10.47 -7.61 -8.80
CA ASN A 205 9.42 -6.81 -8.16
C ASN A 205 8.28 -7.69 -7.65
N TRP A 206 7.82 -8.66 -8.45
CA TRP A 206 6.81 -9.64 -8.04
C TRP A 206 7.27 -10.46 -6.82
N ALA A 207 8.51 -10.97 -6.87
CA ALA A 207 9.09 -11.79 -5.80
C ALA A 207 9.25 -10.99 -4.49
N MET A 208 9.72 -9.74 -4.56
CA MET A 208 9.90 -8.89 -3.38
C MET A 208 8.54 -8.45 -2.79
N SER A 209 7.57 -8.09 -3.63
CA SER A 209 6.25 -7.62 -3.17
C SER A 209 5.38 -8.75 -2.61
N THR A 210 5.45 -9.96 -3.17
CA THR A 210 4.59 -11.08 -2.76
C THR A 210 5.31 -12.18 -1.99
N GLY A 211 6.54 -12.52 -2.38
CA GLY A 211 7.32 -13.61 -1.81
C GLY A 211 7.69 -13.35 -0.36
N LEU A 212 8.24 -12.17 -0.04
CA LEU A 212 8.62 -11.80 1.33
C LEU A 212 7.44 -11.90 2.31
N ALA A 213 6.26 -11.39 1.91
CA ALA A 213 5.07 -11.45 2.74
C ALA A 213 4.62 -12.90 3.01
N ARG A 214 4.76 -13.81 2.03
CA ARG A 214 4.44 -15.23 2.21
C ARG A 214 5.47 -15.94 3.09
N ILE A 215 6.76 -15.76 2.79
CA ILE A 215 7.88 -16.35 3.55
C ILE A 215 7.81 -15.95 5.03
N SER A 216 7.50 -14.68 5.32
CA SER A 216 7.38 -14.19 6.70
C SER A 216 6.30 -14.89 7.55
N SER A 217 5.39 -15.62 6.91
CA SER A 217 4.32 -16.37 7.57
C SER A 217 4.57 -17.88 7.62
N MET A 218 5.71 -18.34 7.12
CA MET A 218 6.12 -19.75 7.13
C MET A 218 6.93 -20.08 8.39
N ALA A 219 7.00 -21.37 8.70
CA ALA A 219 8.05 -21.86 9.60
C ALA A 219 9.43 -21.58 8.99
N ALA A 220 10.44 -21.33 9.83
CA ALA A 220 11.73 -20.82 9.37
C ALA A 220 12.36 -21.67 8.24
N GLU A 221 12.38 -23.00 8.41
CA GLU A 221 12.96 -23.91 7.41
C GLU A 221 12.18 -23.90 6.09
N GLU A 222 10.85 -23.92 6.15
CA GLU A 222 9.99 -23.83 4.97
C GLU A 222 10.14 -22.48 4.24
N GLY A 223 10.38 -21.41 5.01
CA GLY A 223 10.70 -20.09 4.51
C GLY A 223 12.03 -20.06 3.74
N LEU A 224 13.09 -20.64 4.31
CA LEU A 224 14.41 -20.74 3.67
C LEU A 224 14.39 -21.63 2.42
N TYR A 225 13.65 -22.74 2.46
CA TYR A 225 13.43 -23.59 1.30
C TYR A 225 12.69 -22.83 0.19
N THR A 226 11.61 -22.11 0.54
CA THR A 226 10.86 -21.29 -0.41
C THR A 226 11.72 -20.15 -0.98
N GLU A 227 12.55 -19.50 -0.16
CA GLU A 227 13.52 -18.49 -0.61
C GLU A 227 14.46 -19.08 -1.66
N SER A 228 14.98 -20.29 -1.42
CA SER A 228 15.88 -20.98 -2.37
C SER A 228 15.21 -21.23 -3.72
N LEU A 229 13.92 -21.62 -3.73
CA LEU A 229 13.15 -21.81 -4.97
C LEU A 229 12.93 -20.48 -5.71
N ILE A 230 12.52 -19.42 -5.01
CA ILE A 230 12.33 -18.08 -5.59
C ILE A 230 13.66 -17.53 -6.14
N CYS A 231 14.75 -17.74 -5.41
CA CYS A 231 16.11 -17.40 -5.81
C CYS A 231 16.50 -18.10 -7.13
N GLY A 232 16.30 -19.43 -7.20
CA GLY A 232 16.57 -20.20 -8.42
C GLY A 232 15.79 -19.73 -9.65
N ILE A 233 14.52 -19.35 -9.47
CA ILE A 233 13.68 -18.82 -10.55
C ILE A 233 14.15 -17.42 -10.98
N THR A 234 14.44 -16.55 -10.02
CA THR A 234 14.79 -15.15 -10.33
C THR A 234 16.19 -14.99 -10.93
N GLN A 235 17.15 -15.85 -10.59
CA GLN A 235 18.54 -15.72 -11.06
C GLN A 235 18.83 -16.33 -12.44
N THR A 236 17.93 -17.17 -12.97
CA THR A 236 18.23 -17.99 -14.16
C THR A 236 17.72 -17.39 -15.47
N SER A 237 17.00 -16.26 -15.43
CA SER A 237 16.47 -15.61 -16.63
C SER A 237 17.58 -14.94 -17.46
N ASP A 238 17.35 -14.86 -18.78
CA ASP A 238 18.30 -14.21 -19.69
C ASP A 238 18.41 -12.70 -19.42
N GLU A 239 17.33 -12.08 -18.92
CA GLU A 239 17.35 -10.70 -18.43
C GLU A 239 18.38 -10.50 -17.32
N VAL A 240 18.43 -11.41 -16.34
CA VAL A 240 19.35 -11.31 -15.20
C VAL A 240 20.79 -11.55 -15.65
N LYS A 241 21.05 -12.53 -16.51
CA LYS A 241 22.38 -12.74 -17.11
C LYS A 241 22.87 -11.48 -17.81
N ALA A 242 22.04 -10.89 -18.68
CA ALA A 242 22.39 -9.66 -19.40
C ALA A 242 22.67 -8.48 -18.47
N ARG A 243 21.87 -8.30 -17.40
CA ARG A 243 22.09 -7.26 -16.38
C ARG A 243 23.42 -7.45 -15.64
N ILE A 244 23.75 -8.69 -15.26
CA ILE A 244 25.02 -9.03 -14.58
C ILE A 244 26.20 -8.77 -15.53
N ASP A 245 26.12 -9.23 -16.77
CA ASP A 245 27.18 -9.03 -17.77
C ASP A 245 27.43 -7.55 -18.05
N ALA A 246 26.36 -6.75 -18.20
CA ALA A 246 26.47 -5.31 -18.39
C ALA A 246 27.18 -4.62 -17.21
N PHE A 247 26.90 -5.04 -15.97
CA PHE A 247 27.58 -4.53 -14.78
C PHE A 247 29.06 -4.90 -14.74
N LEU A 248 29.39 -6.17 -15.01
CA LEU A 248 30.77 -6.66 -15.02
C LEU A 248 31.61 -6.01 -16.12
N ASN A 249 31.03 -5.78 -17.30
CA ASN A 249 31.72 -5.14 -18.43
C ASN A 249 31.89 -3.62 -18.25
N ARG A 250 30.97 -2.94 -17.55
CA ARG A 250 31.15 -1.53 -17.17
C ARG A 250 32.38 -1.30 -16.31
N LYS A 251 32.68 -2.22 -15.39
CA LYS A 251 33.87 -2.16 -14.52
C LYS A 251 35.19 -2.42 -15.24
N LYS A 252 35.17 -2.98 -16.45
CA LYS A 252 36.38 -3.21 -17.26
C LYS A 252 36.77 -2.00 -18.11
N ASN A 253 35.82 -1.09 -18.37
CA ASN A 253 35.99 0.06 -19.25
C ASN A 253 36.04 1.41 -18.48
N GLN A 254 36.10 1.35 -17.14
CA GLN A 254 36.43 2.45 -16.23
C GLN A 254 37.80 2.19 -15.63
#